data_AF-A0A8J7DRU6-F1
#
_entry.id   AF-A0A8J7DRU6-F1
#
_cell.length_a   1.000
_cell.length_b   1.000
_cell.length_c   1.000
_cell.angle_alpha   90.00
_cell.angle_beta   90.00
_cell.angle_gamma   90.00
#
_symmetry.space_group_name_H-M   'P 1'
#
loop_
_entity.id
_entity.type
_entity.pdbx_description
1 polymer ?
#
loop_
_entity_poly.entity_id
_entity_poly.type
_entity_poly.pdbx_seq_one_letter_code
_entity_poly.pdbx_strand_id
1 'polypeptide(L)'
;MALAIWLWPRPSQMGWRLAQEVAPLPLLSQIMQDNLSPTFPVDPGQMQIWKVEVAGQRQPLYLVDSRVEGSETQPLCGAIGCAFFGYIPQDTGFQRVLATYLNPHVPPGRSLIESTTTVEHGLPRLVVNQLGAEGFQQYTLVFNGEVYEIQQIDTLAGS
;
A
#
# COMPACT_ATOMS: atom_id res chain seq x y z
N MET A 1 -11.38 -14.37 34.18
CA MET A 1 -10.67 -14.65 32.91
C MET A 1 -11.02 -13.53 31.95
N ALA A 2 -10.10 -12.58 31.73
CA ALA A 2 -10.29 -11.50 30.77
C ALA A 2 -9.64 -11.92 29.46
N LEU A 3 -10.43 -11.95 28.38
CA LEU A 3 -9.94 -12.16 27.02
C LEU A 3 -9.06 -10.96 26.63
N ALA A 4 -7.76 -11.21 26.47
CA ALA A 4 -6.87 -10.25 25.82
C ALA A 4 -7.24 -10.22 24.33
N ILE A 5 -8.06 -9.24 23.96
CA ILE A 5 -8.28 -8.87 22.57
C ILE A 5 -6.93 -8.33 22.09
N TRP A 6 -6.27 -9.06 21.19
CA TRP A 6 -5.06 -8.61 20.51
C TRP A 6 -5.44 -7.46 19.57
N LEU A 7 -5.64 -6.27 20.14
CA LEU A 7 -5.70 -5.02 19.40
C LEU A 7 -4.29 -4.79 18.87
N TRP A 8 -4.08 -5.03 17.58
CA TRP A 8 -2.83 -4.67 16.92
C TRP A 8 -2.55 -3.18 17.21
N PRO A 9 -1.39 -2.84 17.79
CA PRO A 9 -1.03 -1.44 17.94
C PRO A 9 -0.85 -0.89 16.54
N ARG A 10 -1.78 -0.02 16.11
CA ARG A 10 -1.67 0.72 14.85
C ARG A 10 -0.38 1.55 14.97
N PRO A 11 0.69 1.25 14.21
CA PRO A 11 1.73 2.25 14.00
C PRO A 11 1.01 3.49 13.43
N SER A 12 1.52 4.69 13.67
CA SER A 12 0.98 5.91 13.07
C SER A 12 1.11 5.86 11.55
N GLN A 13 0.24 5.10 10.89
CA GLN A 13 0.08 4.93 9.46
C GLN A 13 -0.65 6.15 8.96
N MET A 14 0.06 7.28 8.97
CA MET A 14 -0.48 8.57 8.55
C MET A 14 -1.04 8.43 7.13
N GLY A 15 -2.32 8.77 6.93
CA GLY A 15 -2.96 8.78 5.61
C GLY A 15 -3.70 7.52 5.18
N TRP A 16 -3.55 6.38 5.86
CA TRP A 16 -4.33 5.16 5.58
C TRP A 16 -5.73 5.26 6.20
N ARG A 17 -6.76 5.01 5.39
CA ARG A 17 -8.17 4.99 5.79
C ARG A 17 -8.92 3.93 5.02
N LEU A 18 -10.15 3.59 5.43
CA LEU A 18 -11.00 2.70 4.66
C LEU A 18 -11.21 3.22 3.24
N ALA A 19 -11.10 2.31 2.27
CA ALA A 19 -11.16 2.61 0.85
C ALA A 19 -12.47 3.31 0.47
N GLN A 20 -13.59 2.88 1.04
CA GLN A 20 -14.91 3.50 0.83
C GLN A 20 -14.99 4.97 1.28
N GLU A 21 -14.10 5.42 2.17
CA GLU A 21 -14.11 6.81 2.68
C GLU A 21 -13.30 7.77 1.81
N VAL A 22 -12.38 7.26 0.99
CA VAL A 22 -11.35 8.07 0.33
C VAL A 22 -11.30 7.86 -1.18
N ALA A 23 -11.50 6.62 -1.65
CA ALA A 23 -11.38 6.29 -3.06
C ALA A 23 -12.67 6.62 -3.83
N PRO A 24 -12.54 7.13 -5.06
CA PRO A 24 -13.70 7.30 -5.93
C PRO A 24 -14.26 5.93 -6.36
N LEU A 25 -15.58 5.82 -6.52
CA LEU A 25 -16.26 4.57 -6.88
C LEU A 25 -15.67 3.84 -8.12
N PRO A 26 -15.24 4.53 -9.19
CA PRO A 26 -14.61 3.86 -10.32
C PRO A 26 -13.28 3.17 -9.95
N LEU A 27 -12.51 3.70 -9.00
CA LEU A 27 -11.30 3.04 -8.50
C LEU A 27 -11.65 1.77 -7.73
N LEU A 28 -12.65 1.81 -6.85
CA LEU A 28 -13.10 0.62 -6.11
C LEU A 28 -13.60 -0.48 -7.07
N SER A 29 -14.31 -0.07 -8.13
CA SER A 29 -14.76 -0.98 -9.18
C SER A 29 -13.58 -1.58 -9.96
N GLN A 30 -12.54 -0.77 -10.26
CA GLN A 30 -11.32 -1.25 -10.90
C GLN A 30 -10.57 -2.25 -10.01
N ILE A 31 -10.41 -1.96 -8.71
CA ILE A 31 -9.75 -2.87 -7.75
C ILE A 31 -10.48 -4.21 -7.69
N MET A 32 -11.82 -4.19 -7.66
CA MET A 32 -12.65 -5.38 -7.73
C MET A 32 -12.36 -6.18 -9.00
N GLN A 33 -12.40 -5.54 -10.16
CA GLN A 33 -12.22 -6.21 -11.46
C GLN A 33 -10.80 -6.77 -11.64
N ASP A 34 -9.79 -6.01 -11.23
CA ASP A 34 -8.38 -6.36 -11.45
C ASP A 34 -7.89 -7.50 -10.56
N ASN A 35 -8.40 -7.58 -9.31
CA ASN A 35 -7.74 -8.36 -8.27
C ASN A 35 -8.68 -9.32 -7.50
N LEU A 36 -9.99 -9.09 -7.50
CA LEU A 36 -10.92 -9.80 -6.62
C LEU A 36 -11.91 -10.67 -7.39
N SER A 37 -12.57 -10.10 -8.39
CA SER A 37 -13.59 -10.77 -9.17
C SER A 37 -12.99 -11.78 -10.16
N PRO A 38 -13.66 -12.91 -10.42
CA PRO A 38 -14.87 -13.43 -9.76
C PRO A 38 -14.55 -14.28 -8.52
N THR A 39 -13.27 -14.40 -8.16
CA THR A 39 -12.76 -15.43 -7.24
C THR A 39 -13.05 -15.13 -5.78
N PHE A 40 -12.99 -13.87 -5.37
CA PHE A 40 -13.02 -13.45 -3.98
C PHE A 40 -14.26 -12.57 -3.70
N PRO A 41 -15.23 -13.05 -2.89
CA PRO A 41 -16.43 -12.29 -2.56
C PRO A 41 -16.16 -11.32 -1.39
N VAL A 42 -15.21 -10.40 -1.57
CA VAL A 42 -14.86 -9.38 -0.56
C VAL A 42 -15.16 -7.98 -1.08
N ASP A 43 -15.56 -7.08 -0.19
CA ASP A 43 -15.81 -5.69 -0.55
C ASP A 43 -14.49 -4.89 -0.54
N PRO A 44 -14.03 -4.35 -1.69
CA PRO A 44 -12.84 -3.50 -1.73
C PRO A 44 -12.99 -2.23 -0.90
N GLY A 45 -14.21 -1.81 -0.56
CA GLY A 45 -14.47 -0.70 0.37
C GLY A 45 -13.94 -0.93 1.79
N GLN A 46 -13.76 -2.18 2.19
CA GLN A 46 -13.21 -2.61 3.49
C GLN A 46 -11.67 -2.73 3.49
N MET A 47 -11.01 -2.47 2.36
CA MET A 47 -9.56 -2.37 2.30
C MET A 47 -9.08 -1.01 2.83
N GLN A 48 -7.77 -0.89 3.09
CA GLN A 48 -7.18 0.40 3.44
C GLN A 48 -6.58 1.06 2.20
N ILE A 49 -6.83 2.36 2.03
CA ILE A 49 -6.27 3.20 0.98
C ILE A 49 -5.63 4.43 1.58
N TRP A 50 -4.49 4.82 1.01
CA TRP A 50 -3.88 6.11 1.22
C TRP A 50 -3.85 6.89 -0.10
N LYS A 51 -4.59 8.00 -0.13
CA LYS A 51 -4.50 9.00 -1.19
C LYS A 51 -3.31 9.92 -0.91
N VAL A 52 -2.20 9.67 -1.58
CA VAL A 52 -0.96 10.45 -1.48
C VAL A 52 -1.07 11.69 -2.35
N GLU A 53 -0.94 12.85 -1.73
CA GLU A 53 -0.90 14.16 -2.36
C GLU A 53 0.22 14.98 -1.73
N VAL A 54 1.28 15.26 -2.51
CA VAL A 54 2.40 16.12 -2.10
C VAL A 54 2.57 17.30 -3.06
N ALA A 55 3.24 18.36 -2.61
CA ALA A 55 3.50 19.53 -3.45
C ALA A 55 4.30 19.16 -4.72
N GLY A 56 3.87 19.66 -5.87
CA GLY A 56 4.51 19.39 -7.18
C GLY A 56 4.06 18.11 -7.87
N GLN A 57 3.23 17.29 -7.23
CA GLN A 57 2.63 16.10 -7.83
C GLN A 57 1.60 16.50 -8.90
N ARG A 58 1.60 15.80 -10.05
CA ARG A 58 0.68 16.11 -11.16
C ARG A 58 -0.74 15.61 -10.93
N GLN A 59 -0.87 14.47 -10.25
CA GLN A 59 -2.13 13.80 -9.97
C GLN A 59 -2.00 12.90 -8.74
N PRO A 60 -3.08 12.67 -7.97
CA PRO A 60 -2.99 11.86 -6.76
C PRO A 60 -2.56 10.42 -7.07
N LEU A 61 -1.86 9.83 -6.10
CA LEU A 61 -1.53 8.41 -6.10
C LEU A 61 -2.40 7.73 -5.03
N TYR A 62 -3.12 6.68 -5.42
CA TYR A 62 -3.89 5.86 -4.49
C TYR A 62 -3.12 4.59 -4.19
N LEU A 63 -2.54 4.50 -3.01
CA LEU A 63 -1.93 3.27 -2.50
C LEU A 63 -3.02 2.43 -1.83
N VAL A 64 -3.05 1.15 -2.16
CA VAL A 64 -4.04 0.19 -1.67
C VAL A 64 -3.32 -0.90 -0.89
N ASP A 65 -3.74 -1.11 0.34
CA ASP A 65 -3.40 -2.27 1.15
C ASP A 65 -4.54 -3.29 0.97
N SER A 66 -4.23 -4.43 0.37
CA SER A 66 -5.25 -5.43 0.01
C SER A 66 -5.86 -6.15 1.21
N ARG A 67 -5.37 -5.91 2.43
CA ARG A 67 -5.94 -6.48 3.63
C ARG A 67 -7.33 -5.90 3.88
N VAL A 68 -8.27 -6.79 4.17
CA VAL A 68 -9.68 -6.46 4.42
C VAL A 68 -9.89 -6.34 5.94
N GLU A 69 -10.33 -5.18 6.40
CA GLU A 69 -10.62 -4.94 7.82
C GLU A 69 -11.80 -5.80 8.29
N GLY A 70 -11.67 -6.41 9.47
CA GLY A 70 -12.73 -7.26 10.05
C GLY A 70 -12.94 -8.62 9.36
N SER A 71 -12.11 -8.99 8.38
CA SER A 71 -12.18 -10.28 7.70
C SER A 71 -11.09 -11.25 8.18
N GLU A 72 -11.47 -12.50 8.46
CA GLU A 72 -10.51 -13.58 8.70
C GLU A 72 -9.86 -14.06 7.38
N THR A 73 -10.56 -13.90 6.26
CA THR A 73 -10.05 -14.23 4.93
C THR A 73 -9.32 -13.03 4.34
N GLN A 74 -8.04 -13.21 4.04
CA GLN A 74 -7.18 -12.21 3.42
C GLN A 74 -6.75 -12.71 2.04
N PRO A 75 -7.62 -12.56 1.02
CA PRO A 75 -7.50 -13.31 -0.24
C PRO A 75 -6.26 -12.99 -1.06
N LEU A 76 -5.70 -11.79 -0.88
CA LEU A 76 -4.51 -11.31 -1.57
C LEU A 76 -3.26 -11.34 -0.66
N CYS A 77 -3.32 -12.10 0.42
CA CYS A 77 -2.19 -12.41 1.28
C CYS A 77 -1.80 -13.87 1.16
N GLY A 78 -0.49 -14.12 1.13
CA GLY A 78 0.10 -15.46 1.11
C GLY A 78 1.24 -15.58 2.11
N ALA A 79 2.03 -16.65 1.98
CA ALA A 79 3.12 -16.95 2.92
C ALA A 79 4.20 -15.86 2.98
N ILE A 80 4.36 -15.07 1.93
CA ILE A 80 5.41 -14.05 1.79
C ILE A 80 4.96 -12.62 2.10
N GLY A 81 3.67 -12.41 2.38
CA GLY A 81 3.10 -11.09 2.63
C GLY A 81 1.75 -10.86 1.96
N CYS A 82 1.35 -9.60 1.89
CA CYS A 82 0.08 -9.15 1.30
C CYS A 82 0.35 -8.30 0.06
N ALA A 83 -0.57 -8.33 -0.90
CA ALA A 83 -0.49 -7.48 -2.07
C ALA A 83 -0.73 -6.01 -1.70
N PHE A 84 0.06 -5.12 -2.29
CA PHE A 84 -0.12 -3.68 -2.28
C PHE A 84 -0.16 -3.18 -3.71
N PHE A 85 -1.07 -2.26 -3.97
CA PHE A 85 -1.26 -1.68 -5.30
C PHE A 85 -1.10 -0.17 -5.25
N GLY A 86 -0.76 0.42 -6.39
CA GLY A 86 -0.77 1.86 -6.60
C GLY A 86 -1.53 2.17 -7.87
N TYR A 87 -2.46 3.11 -7.80
CA TYR A 87 -3.27 3.55 -8.92
C TYR A 87 -3.18 5.06 -9.09
N ILE A 88 -3.19 5.51 -10.34
CA ILE A 88 -3.28 6.93 -10.69
C ILE A 88 -4.47 7.17 -11.63
N PRO A 89 -5.11 8.34 -11.60
CA PRO A 89 -6.15 8.70 -12.55
C PRO A 89 -5.62 8.68 -14.00
N GLN A 90 -6.47 8.25 -14.93
CA GLN A 90 -6.29 8.36 -16.37
C GLN A 90 -7.63 8.74 -17.02
N ASP A 91 -7.62 9.21 -18.28
CA ASP A 91 -8.79 9.76 -18.98
C ASP A 91 -10.09 8.93 -18.84
N THR A 92 -9.99 7.60 -18.84
CA THR A 92 -11.15 6.69 -18.79
C THR A 92 -11.16 5.78 -17.56
N GLY A 93 -10.34 6.04 -16.54
CA GLY A 93 -10.32 5.21 -15.34
C GLY A 93 -9.05 5.39 -14.49
N PHE A 94 -8.47 4.28 -14.09
CA PHE A 94 -7.27 4.25 -13.25
C PHE A 94 -6.22 3.33 -13.86
N GLN A 95 -4.99 3.83 -13.95
CA GLN A 95 -3.84 3.03 -14.34
C GLN A 95 -3.19 2.46 -13.08
N ARG A 96 -2.96 1.15 -13.05
CA ARG A 96 -2.12 0.51 -12.02
C ARG A 96 -0.65 0.80 -12.31
N VAL A 97 0.01 1.46 -11.37
CA VAL A 97 1.42 1.86 -11.45
C VAL A 97 2.31 1.19 -10.42
N LEU A 98 1.72 0.47 -9.46
CA LEU A 98 2.45 -0.36 -8.50
C LEU A 98 1.64 -1.64 -8.26
N ALA A 99 2.34 -2.76 -8.23
CA ALA A 99 1.83 -4.05 -7.77
C ALA A 99 2.99 -4.81 -7.12
N THR A 100 2.92 -5.00 -5.81
CA THR A 100 4.00 -5.66 -5.06
C THR A 100 3.45 -6.45 -3.88
N TYR A 101 4.21 -7.43 -3.40
CA TYR A 101 3.90 -8.14 -2.16
C TYR A 101 4.82 -7.65 -1.06
N LEU A 102 4.24 -7.20 0.05
CA LEU A 102 4.97 -6.71 1.22
C LEU A 102 4.56 -7.48 2.46
N ASN A 103 5.52 -7.78 3.32
CA ASN A 103 5.24 -8.22 4.67
C ASN A 103 4.76 -7.03 5.51
N PRO A 104 3.51 -7.00 5.99
CA PRO A 104 2.99 -5.86 6.74
C PRO A 104 3.53 -5.77 8.17
N HIS A 105 4.27 -6.78 8.64
CA HIS A 105 4.86 -6.79 9.96
C HIS A 105 6.16 -5.98 9.96
N VAL A 106 6.04 -4.69 10.26
CA VAL A 106 7.18 -3.80 10.51
C VAL A 106 7.34 -3.54 12.01
N PRO A 107 8.58 -3.27 12.49
CA PRO A 107 8.81 -2.91 13.88
C PRO A 107 7.98 -1.69 14.32
N PRO A 108 7.65 -1.59 15.63
CA PRO A 108 6.94 -0.43 16.15
C PRO A 108 7.63 0.89 15.81
N GLY A 109 6.84 1.92 15.51
CA GLY A 109 7.34 3.25 15.17
C GLY A 109 7.84 3.42 13.73
N ARG A 110 7.70 2.40 12.87
CA ARG A 110 8.00 2.50 11.43
C ARG A 110 6.74 2.27 10.60
N SER A 111 6.60 3.02 9.51
CA SER A 111 5.52 2.78 8.55
C SER A 111 5.99 1.79 7.48
N LEU A 112 5.08 0.94 7.01
CA LEU A 112 5.37 -0.01 5.93
C LEU A 112 5.74 0.69 4.63
N ILE A 113 4.97 1.71 4.28
CA ILE A 113 5.15 2.56 3.11
C ILE A 113 5.09 4.02 3.57
N GLU A 114 6.01 4.83 3.09
CA GLU A 114 6.08 6.27 3.30
C GLU A 114 6.22 6.98 1.96
N SER A 115 5.56 8.12 1.79
CA SER A 115 5.76 9.00 0.65
C SER A 115 6.78 10.08 1.01
N THR A 116 7.78 10.28 0.16
CA THR A 116 8.68 11.43 0.29
C THR A 116 8.06 12.69 -0.31
N THR A 117 8.64 13.85 -0.02
CA THR A 117 8.28 15.12 -0.69
C THR A 117 8.95 15.29 -2.06
N THR A 118 9.85 14.39 -2.43
CA THR A 118 10.57 14.45 -3.71
C THR A 118 9.69 13.85 -4.80
N VAL A 119 9.38 14.66 -5.83
CA VAL A 119 8.56 14.25 -6.96
C VAL A 119 9.42 14.02 -8.20
N GLU A 120 9.25 12.86 -8.83
CA GLU A 120 9.91 12.49 -10.08
C GLU A 120 8.86 11.94 -11.05
N HIS A 121 8.98 12.34 -12.32
CA HIS A 121 8.01 12.00 -13.37
C HIS A 121 6.55 12.32 -13.01
N GLY A 122 6.33 13.24 -12.06
CA GLY A 122 5.02 13.71 -11.63
C GLY A 122 4.41 12.99 -10.42
N LEU A 123 5.10 12.01 -9.83
CA LEU A 123 4.67 11.30 -8.61
C LEU A 123 5.79 11.28 -7.53
N PRO A 124 5.44 11.19 -6.23
CA PRO A 124 6.43 11.14 -5.16
C PRO A 124 7.25 9.85 -5.17
N ARG A 125 8.51 9.90 -4.70
CA ARG A 125 9.20 8.65 -4.33
C ARG A 125 8.49 7.99 -3.16
N LEU A 126 8.48 6.66 -3.16
CA LEU A 126 8.00 5.86 -2.04
C LEU A 126 9.19 5.21 -1.34
N VAL A 127 9.13 5.15 -0.02
CA VAL A 127 10.05 4.39 0.81
C VAL A 127 9.28 3.23 1.40
N VAL A 128 9.77 2.02 1.18
CA VAL A 128 9.15 0.79 1.67
C VAL A 128 10.09 0.13 2.67
N ASN A 129 9.55 -0.17 3.83
CA ASN A 129 10.27 -0.74 4.95
C ASN A 129 9.92 -2.23 5.09
N GLN A 130 10.89 -3.12 5.06
CA GLN A 130 10.69 -4.57 5.15
C GLN A 130 11.64 -5.21 6.15
N LEU A 131 11.15 -6.23 6.86
CA LEU A 131 12.02 -7.12 7.62
C LEU A 131 12.45 -8.28 6.71
N GLY A 132 13.69 -8.24 6.25
CA GLY A 132 14.31 -9.30 5.44
C GLY A 132 15.07 -10.31 6.29
N ALA A 133 15.65 -11.32 5.63
CA ALA A 133 16.44 -12.37 6.28
C ALA A 133 17.73 -11.84 6.93
N GLU A 134 18.34 -10.82 6.32
CA GLU A 134 19.60 -10.20 6.77
C GLU A 134 19.38 -9.00 7.70
N GLY A 135 18.13 -8.78 8.12
CA GLY A 135 17.75 -7.64 8.94
C GLY A 135 16.78 -6.71 8.22
N PHE A 136 16.65 -5.49 8.73
CA PHE A 136 15.70 -4.53 8.22
C PHE A 136 16.21 -3.90 6.93
N GLN A 137 15.39 -3.93 5.89
CA GLN A 137 15.69 -3.37 4.57
C GLN A 137 14.75 -2.21 4.25
N GLN A 138 15.29 -1.23 3.56
CA GLN A 138 14.55 -0.09 3.04
C GLN A 138 14.69 -0.05 1.52
N TYR A 139 13.56 -0.06 0.82
CA TYR A 139 13.51 0.05 -0.64
C TYR A 139 13.04 1.45 -1.02
N THR A 140 13.80 2.13 -1.87
CA THR A 140 13.35 3.38 -2.50
C THR A 140 12.74 3.04 -3.86
N LEU A 141 11.46 3.34 -4.03
CA LEU A 141 10.73 3.15 -5.27
C LEU A 141 10.49 4.51 -5.95
N VAL A 142 10.75 4.57 -7.25
CA VAL A 142 10.57 5.77 -8.06
C VAL A 142 9.69 5.44 -9.26
N PHE A 143 8.77 6.34 -9.57
CA PHE A 143 7.94 6.24 -10.77
C PHE A 143 8.75 6.62 -12.00
N ASN A 144 8.86 5.71 -12.98
CA ASN A 144 9.65 5.92 -14.20
C ASN A 144 8.86 6.57 -15.35
N GLY A 145 7.59 6.93 -15.12
CA GLY A 145 6.65 7.41 -16.13
C GLY A 145 5.57 6.39 -16.51
N GLU A 146 5.76 5.12 -16.16
CA GLU A 146 4.80 4.04 -16.40
C GLU A 146 4.47 3.25 -15.13
N VAL A 147 5.50 2.88 -14.35
CA VAL A 147 5.36 2.10 -13.10
C VAL A 147 6.38 2.55 -12.06
N TYR A 148 6.14 2.18 -10.80
CA TYR A 148 7.13 2.27 -9.73
C TYR A 148 8.12 1.11 -9.79
N GLU A 149 9.41 1.44 -9.74
CA GLU A 149 10.51 0.48 -9.73
C GLU A 149 11.44 0.73 -8.55
N ILE A 150 12.06 -0.33 -8.04
CA ILE A 150 13.07 -0.22 -6.98
C ILE A 150 14.33 0.40 -7.60
N GLN A 151 14.71 1.57 -7.09
CA GLN A 151 15.96 2.26 -7.46
C GLN A 151 17.10 1.96 -6.49
N GLN A 152 16.78 1.76 -5.22
CA GLN A 152 17.78 1.56 -4.17
C GLN A 152 17.25 0.61 -3.10
N ILE A 153 18.16 -0.20 -2.57
CA ILE A 153 17.93 -1.09 -1.43
C ILE A 153 19.02 -0.82 -0.40
N ASP A 154 18.62 -0.42 0.80
CA ASP A 154 19.52 -0.18 1.92
C ASP A 154 19.24 -1.21 3.03
N THR A 155 20.28 -1.88 3.51
CA THR A 155 20.19 -2.70 4.72
C THR A 155 20.52 -1.83 5.93
N LEU A 156 19.54 -1.64 6.81
CA LEU A 156 19.73 -0.87 8.02
C LEU A 156 20.32 -1.79 9.10
N ALA A 157 21.53 -1.47 9.54
CA ALA A 157 22.17 -2.17 10.66
C ALA A 157 21.25 -2.11 11.88
N GLY A 158 20.98 -3.27 12.49
CA GLY A 158 20.24 -3.35 13.75
C GLY A 158 21.00 -2.59 14.84
N SER A 159 20.44 -1.47 15.27
CA SER A 159 20.88 -0.72 16.44
C SER A 159 20.55 -1.47 17.73
#